data_AF-A0A353RH47-F1
#
_entry.id   AF-A0A353RH47-F1
#
_cell.length_a   1.000
_cell.length_b   1.000
_cell.length_c   1.000
_cell.angle_alpha   90.00
_cell.angle_beta   90.00
_cell.angle_gamma   90.00
#
_symmetry.space_group_name_H-M   'P 1'
#
loop_
_entity.id
_entity.type
_entity.pdbx_description
1 polymer ?
#
loop_
_entity_poly.entity_id
_entity_poly.type
_entity_poly.pdbx_seq_one_letter_code
_entity_poly.pdbx_strand_id
1 'polypeptide(L)'
;MKAKIGNRMCEVELLSKDGNKVEISVDGKVYNIDVVMSENGFCSILHEGRSYNAESVRHSDGKYTITTNFRYFDIELSHPQKKYVRGRQPATEEAQETIASPMPGKIIKIMVSEEMEVKQGDPLIVVEAMKMQSTYTAAQNAIVEKIHVEEGDSVIRDQTLITFKTT
;
A
#
# COMPACT_ATOMS: atom_id res chain seq x y z
N MET A 1 -1.83 -4.15 8.68
CA MET A 1 -0.80 -4.34 7.61
C MET A 1 -0.50 -5.82 7.48
N LYS A 2 -0.31 -6.37 6.28
CA LYS A 2 0.14 -7.76 6.13
C LYS A 2 1.62 -7.76 5.76
N ALA A 3 2.43 -8.39 6.61
CA ALA A 3 3.85 -8.59 6.37
C ALA A 3 4.07 -10.04 5.93
N LYS A 4 4.71 -10.23 4.78
CA LYS A 4 5.25 -11.53 4.39
C LYS A 4 6.70 -11.60 4.85
N ILE A 5 7.01 -12.54 5.74
CA ILE A 5 8.36 -12.79 6.25
C ILE A 5 8.78 -14.17 5.76
N GLY A 6 9.54 -14.23 4.66
CA GLY A 6 9.84 -15.48 3.96
C GLY A 6 8.56 -16.19 3.48
N ASN A 7 8.28 -17.40 3.99
CA ASN A 7 7.06 -18.18 3.65
C ASN A 7 5.87 -17.92 4.61
N ARG A 8 6.06 -17.13 5.65
CA ARG A 8 5.01 -16.85 6.64
C ARG A 8 4.33 -15.52 6.32
N MET A 9 3.00 -15.56 6.23
CA MET A 9 2.16 -14.35 6.23
C MET A 9 1.78 -14.04 7.67
N CYS A 10 1.91 -12.78 8.06
CA CYS A 10 1.48 -12.31 9.36
C CYS A 10 0.76 -10.97 9.26
N GLU A 11 -0.26 -10.81 10.08
CA GLU A 11 -0.97 -9.55 10.23
C GLU A 11 -0.27 -8.71 11.28
N VAL A 12 0.28 -7.57 10.86
CA VAL A 12 0.98 -6.60 11.68
C VAL A 12 0.14 -5.35 11.80
N GLU A 13 -0.18 -4.94 13.01
CA GLU A 13 -0.90 -3.70 13.30
C GLU A 13 -0.07 -2.84 14.24
N LEU A 14 0.05 -1.56 13.93
CA LEU A 14 0.65 -0.59 14.85
C LEU A 14 -0.47 -0.10 15.78
N LEU A 15 -0.39 -0.45 17.07
CA LEU A 15 -1.39 -0.07 18.06
C LEU A 15 -1.09 1.31 18.67
N SER A 16 0.17 1.58 19.00
CA SER A 16 0.59 2.87 19.53
C SER A 16 2.08 3.15 19.26
N LYS A 17 2.45 4.43 19.23
CA LYS A 17 3.83 4.89 19.10
C LYS A 17 4.04 6.14 19.95
N ASP A 18 4.95 6.06 20.92
CA ASP A 18 5.38 7.17 21.77
C ASP A 18 6.91 7.26 21.76
N GLY A 19 7.45 8.21 20.98
CA GLY A 19 8.89 8.30 20.71
C GLY A 19 9.45 7.02 20.09
N ASN A 20 10.39 6.39 20.80
CA ASN A 20 11.00 5.12 20.39
C ASN A 20 10.21 3.89 20.85
N LYS A 21 9.25 4.06 21.77
CA LYS A 21 8.40 2.96 22.24
C LYS A 21 7.27 2.74 21.25
N VAL A 22 7.14 1.49 20.81
CA VAL A 22 6.18 1.06 19.81
C VAL A 22 5.43 -0.15 20.34
N GLU A 23 4.11 -0.11 20.25
CA GLU A 23 3.24 -1.25 20.50
C GLU A 23 2.73 -1.78 19.17
N ILE A 24 3.08 -3.03 18.85
CA ILE A 24 2.67 -3.69 17.61
C ILE A 24 1.94 -4.98 17.93
N SER A 25 0.85 -5.26 17.22
CA SER A 25 0.22 -6.56 17.18
C SER A 25 0.78 -7.35 16.00
N VAL A 26 1.20 -8.60 16.22
CA VAL A 26 1.57 -9.55 15.16
C VAL A 26 0.74 -10.81 15.34
N ASP A 27 -0.12 -11.14 14.36
CA ASP A 27 -1.08 -12.25 14.40
C ASP A 27 -1.96 -12.23 15.67
N GLY A 28 -2.39 -11.03 16.10
CA GLY A 28 -3.20 -10.83 17.30
C GLY A 28 -2.43 -10.86 18.62
N LYS A 29 -1.11 -11.13 18.59
CA LYS A 29 -0.26 -11.05 19.78
C LYS A 29 0.41 -9.68 19.86
N VAL A 30 0.22 -8.98 20.98
CA VAL A 30 0.77 -7.65 21.22
C VAL A 30 2.22 -7.74 21.71
N TYR A 31 3.08 -6.89 21.15
CA TYR A 31 4.48 -6.73 21.50
C TYR A 31 4.77 -5.27 21.79
N ASN A 32 5.35 -5.02 22.96
CA ASN A 32 5.90 -3.74 23.35
C ASN A 32 7.41 -3.75 23.09
N ILE A 33 7.86 -2.85 22.23
CA ILE A 33 9.27 -2.77 21.80
C ILE A 33 9.77 -1.33 21.85
N ASP A 34 11.04 -1.15 22.16
CA ASP A 34 11.74 0.13 21.98
C ASP A 34 12.60 0.03 20.72
N VAL A 35 12.36 0.88 19.73
CA VAL A 35 12.99 0.83 18.41
C VAL A 35 13.73 2.13 18.15
N VAL A 36 15.04 2.02 17.96
CA VAL A 36 15.90 3.11 17.52
C VAL A 36 16.38 2.80 16.12
N MET A 37 16.08 3.67 15.16
CA MET A 37 16.62 3.61 13.80
C MET A 37 17.79 4.59 13.65
N SER A 38 18.91 4.10 13.13
CA SER A 38 20.06 4.90 12.72
C SER A 38 19.93 5.27 11.23
N GLU A 39 20.59 6.36 10.83
CA GLU A 39 20.53 6.90 9.45
C GLU A 39 20.99 5.92 8.37
N ASN A 40 21.80 4.92 8.73
CA ASN A 40 22.37 3.94 7.81
C ASN A 40 21.55 2.64 7.70
N GLY A 41 20.27 2.65 8.10
CA GLY A 41 19.39 1.47 7.99
C GLY A 41 19.55 0.45 9.11
N PHE A 42 20.49 0.63 10.04
CA PHE A 42 20.58 -0.15 11.27
C PHE A 42 19.45 0.22 12.22
N CYS A 43 18.81 -0.77 12.81
CA CYS A 43 17.88 -0.59 13.90
C CYS A 43 18.26 -1.46 15.10
N SER A 44 18.12 -0.88 16.29
CA SER A 44 18.20 -1.61 17.55
C SER A 44 16.80 -1.72 18.12
N ILE A 45 16.38 -2.95 18.39
CA ILE A 45 15.06 -3.30 18.91
C ILE A 45 15.27 -3.88 20.29
N LEU A 46 14.73 -3.23 21.32
CA LEU A 46 14.70 -3.76 22.68
C LEU A 46 13.33 -4.38 22.93
N HIS A 47 13.31 -5.65 23.32
CA HIS A 47 12.10 -6.36 23.72
C HIS A 47 12.37 -7.17 24.98
N GLU A 48 11.57 -6.97 26.03
CA GLU A 48 11.71 -7.67 27.33
C GLU A 48 13.14 -7.67 27.92
N GLY A 49 13.85 -6.54 27.78
CA GLY A 49 15.22 -6.39 28.27
C GLY A 49 16.30 -7.07 27.42
N ARG A 50 15.94 -7.65 26.27
CA ARG A 50 16.87 -8.21 25.29
C ARG A 50 16.96 -7.28 24.08
N SER A 51 18.18 -6.91 23.73
CA SER A 51 18.45 -6.08 22.54
C SER A 51 18.72 -6.96 21.32
N TYR A 52 18.09 -6.58 20.21
CA TYR A 52 18.21 -7.22 18.92
C TYR A 52 18.65 -6.17 17.91
N ASN A 53 19.79 -6.40 17.26
CA ASN A 53 20.25 -5.55 16.18
C ASN A 53 19.79 -6.11 14.85
N ALA A 54 19.23 -5.24 14.04
CA ALA A 54 18.76 -5.53 12.71
C ALA A 54 19.31 -4.49 11.73
N GLU A 55 19.57 -4.90 10.51
CA GLU A 55 19.87 -3.99 9.41
C GLU A 55 18.74 -4.09 8.40
N SER A 56 18.17 -2.95 8.01
CA SER A 56 17.11 -2.86 7.02
C SER A 56 17.64 -2.21 5.75
N VAL A 57 17.57 -2.94 4.64
CA VAL A 57 17.87 -2.42 3.31
C VAL A 57 16.56 -2.30 2.54
N ARG A 58 16.18 -1.07 2.19
CA ARG A 58 15.02 -0.82 1.34
C ARG A 58 15.42 -1.03 -0.11
N HIS A 59 14.75 -1.95 -0.80
CA HIS A 59 14.98 -2.19 -2.23
C HIS A 59 14.02 -1.41 -3.12
N SER A 60 12.74 -1.34 -2.73
CA SER A 60 11.69 -0.61 -3.44
C SER A 60 10.52 -0.33 -2.47
N ASP A 61 9.44 0.28 -2.96
CA ASP A 61 8.29 0.56 -2.10
C ASP A 61 7.68 -0.74 -1.54
N GLY A 62 7.55 -0.82 -0.21
CA GLY A 62 7.05 -2.01 0.49
C GLY A 62 8.00 -3.22 0.53
N LYS A 63 9.21 -3.18 -0.06
CA LYS A 63 10.16 -4.31 -0.07
C LYS A 63 11.44 -4.00 0.68
N TYR A 64 11.69 -4.77 1.74
CA TYR A 64 12.81 -4.61 2.65
C TYR A 64 13.52 -5.94 2.84
N THR A 65 14.84 -5.91 2.93
CA THR A 65 15.61 -7.02 3.46
C THR A 65 15.99 -6.66 4.89
N ILE A 66 15.56 -7.46 5.86
CA ILE A 66 15.97 -7.33 7.25
C ILE A 66 16.99 -8.41 7.58
N THR A 67 18.20 -7.98 7.93
CA THR A 67 19.27 -8.86 8.39
C THR A 67 19.32 -8.84 9.91
N THR A 68 19.17 -9.99 10.57
CA THR A 68 19.34 -10.15 12.02
C THR A 68 20.15 -11.39 12.31
N ASN A 69 21.18 -11.30 13.17
CA ASN A 69 21.98 -12.45 13.61
C ASN A 69 22.44 -13.38 12.47
N PHE A 70 22.97 -12.81 11.37
CA PHE A 70 23.40 -13.51 10.16
C PHE A 70 22.29 -14.25 9.37
N ARG A 71 21.02 -13.94 9.64
CA ARG A 71 19.87 -14.41 8.87
C ARG A 71 19.24 -13.24 8.12
N TYR A 72 18.89 -13.49 6.87
CA TYR A 72 18.23 -12.53 6.00
C TYR A 72 16.75 -12.87 5.93
N PHE A 73 15.91 -11.86 6.12
CA PHE A 73 14.47 -11.95 5.99
C PHE A 73 14.00 -10.97 4.94
N ASP A 74 13.52 -11.50 3.82
CA ASP A 74 12.78 -10.69 2.86
C ASP A 74 11.42 -10.35 3.48
N ILE A 75 11.19 -9.06 3.65
CA ILE A 75 9.93 -8.51 4.16
C ILE A 75 9.24 -7.76 3.04
N GLU A 76 8.06 -8.25 2.68
CA GLU A 76 7.13 -7.55 1.82
C GLU A 76 6.00 -7.00 2.70
N LEU A 77 6.02 -5.68 2.89
CA LEU A 77 4.98 -4.94 3.60
C LEU A 77 3.88 -4.58 2.62
N SER A 78 2.82 -5.38 2.64
CA SER A 78 1.55 -5.00 2.05
C SER A 78 0.77 -4.20 3.10
N HIS A 79 0.81 -2.89 2.98
CA HIS A 79 -0.21 -2.07 3.62
C HIS A 79 -1.56 -2.54 3.07
N PRO A 80 -2.67 -2.54 3.84
CA PRO A 80 -3.99 -2.44 3.25
C PRO A 80 -4.08 -1.06 2.58
N GLN A 81 -3.33 -0.87 1.50
CA GLN A 81 -3.64 0.11 0.50
C GLN A 81 -5.04 -0.27 0.01
N LYS A 82 -5.93 0.72 0.03
CA LYS A 82 -7.14 0.75 -0.80
C LYS A 82 -6.86 -0.04 -2.07
N LYS A 83 -7.56 -1.16 -2.21
CA LYS A 83 -7.33 -2.26 -3.17
C LYS A 83 -6.78 -1.76 -4.52
N TYR A 84 -5.46 -1.77 -4.69
CA TYR A 84 -4.84 -1.77 -6.02
C TYR A 84 -4.83 -3.21 -6.52
N VAL A 85 -5.87 -3.58 -7.25
CA VAL A 85 -6.07 -4.92 -7.79
C VAL A 85 -5.27 -5.06 -9.08
N ARG A 86 -4.08 -5.68 -8.99
CA ARG A 86 -3.59 -6.55 -10.06
C ARG A 86 -4.20 -7.93 -9.81
N GLY A 87 -5.12 -8.34 -10.66
CA GLY A 87 -6.00 -9.49 -10.43
C GLY A 87 -5.26 -10.80 -10.17
N ARG A 88 -5.62 -11.47 -9.06
CA ARG A 88 -6.26 -12.80 -9.07
C ARG A 88 -6.85 -13.14 -7.70
N GLN A 89 -8.18 -13.27 -7.68
CA GLN A 89 -9.02 -14.08 -6.77
C GLN A 89 -9.33 -13.56 -5.35
N PRO A 90 -10.47 -14.03 -4.78
CA PRO A 90 -11.58 -13.18 -4.39
C PRO A 90 -11.42 -12.72 -2.94
N ALA A 91 -11.44 -11.41 -2.73
CA ALA A 91 -11.60 -10.83 -1.41
C ALA A 91 -12.95 -10.12 -1.40
N THR A 92 -13.81 -10.63 -0.51
CA THR A 92 -15.04 -10.07 0.06
C THR A 92 -15.39 -8.63 -0.35
N GLU A 93 -16.68 -8.46 -0.65
CA GLU A 93 -17.42 -7.26 -1.10
C GLU A 93 -17.22 -6.02 -0.20
N GLU A 94 -15.99 -5.54 -0.05
CA GLU A 94 -15.76 -4.14 0.29
C GLU A 94 -15.74 -3.38 -1.02
N ALA A 95 -16.81 -2.61 -1.23
CA ALA A 95 -17.05 -1.82 -2.42
C ALA A 95 -15.84 -0.94 -2.74
N GLN A 96 -15.45 -0.91 -4.02
CA GLN A 96 -14.45 0.04 -4.48
C GLN A 96 -15.09 1.44 -4.45
N GLU A 97 -14.87 2.19 -3.38
CA GLU A 97 -15.45 3.53 -3.24
C GLU A 97 -14.72 4.58 -4.10
N THR A 98 -13.40 4.47 -4.25
CA THR A 98 -12.58 5.51 -4.91
C THR A 98 -11.33 4.96 -5.61
N ILE A 99 -10.84 5.68 -6.63
CA ILE A 99 -9.50 5.56 -7.20
C ILE A 99 -8.75 6.88 -6.97
N ALA A 100 -7.52 6.79 -6.49
CA ALA A 100 -6.61 7.91 -6.31
C ALA A 100 -5.27 7.69 -7.03
N SER A 101 -4.52 8.77 -7.28
CA SER A 101 -3.18 8.68 -7.86
C SER A 101 -2.13 8.34 -6.80
N PRO A 102 -1.37 7.24 -6.90
CA PRO A 102 -0.34 6.85 -5.93
C PRO A 102 0.94 7.71 -6.04
N MET A 103 1.08 8.45 -7.14
CA MET A 103 2.25 9.28 -7.43
C MET A 103 1.85 10.54 -8.20
N PRO A 104 2.63 11.63 -8.10
CA PRO A 104 2.43 12.77 -8.96
C PRO A 104 2.64 12.40 -10.43
N GLY A 105 1.80 12.93 -11.31
CA GLY A 105 1.82 12.57 -12.71
C GLY A 105 0.88 13.44 -13.54
N LYS A 106 0.63 13.01 -14.77
CA LYS A 106 -0.27 13.67 -15.71
C LYS A 106 -1.33 12.70 -16.20
N ILE A 107 -2.59 13.14 -16.25
CA ILE A 107 -3.66 12.39 -16.89
C ILE A 107 -3.44 12.42 -18.40
N ILE A 108 -3.26 11.24 -18.99
CA ILE A 108 -3.07 11.09 -20.44
C ILE A 108 -4.40 10.78 -21.12
N LYS A 109 -5.23 9.95 -20.48
CA LYS A 109 -6.48 9.50 -21.08
C LYS A 109 -7.50 9.06 -20.04
N ILE A 110 -8.76 9.42 -20.25
CA ILE A 110 -9.90 8.92 -19.46
C ILE A 110 -10.75 8.04 -20.40
N MET A 111 -11.05 6.81 -19.96
CA MET A 111 -11.72 5.78 -20.79
C MET A 111 -13.15 5.50 -20.33
N VAL A 112 -13.63 6.23 -19.34
CA VAL A 112 -14.97 6.09 -18.76
C VAL A 112 -15.66 7.43 -18.66
N SER A 113 -16.99 7.39 -18.53
CA SER A 113 -17.83 8.55 -18.25
C SER A 113 -18.54 8.39 -16.92
N GLU A 114 -19.02 9.51 -16.36
CA GLU A 114 -19.96 9.47 -15.24
C GLU A 114 -21.21 8.64 -15.62
N GLU A 115 -21.79 7.97 -14.62
CA GLU A 115 -22.92 7.04 -14.75
C GLU A 115 -22.64 5.77 -15.58
N MET A 116 -21.39 5.53 -15.99
CA MET A 116 -21.02 4.33 -16.72
C MET A 116 -20.87 3.13 -15.78
N GLU A 117 -21.50 2.00 -16.14
CA GLU A 117 -21.22 0.70 -15.55
C GLU A 117 -19.86 0.17 -16.03
N VAL A 118 -19.00 -0.21 -15.08
CA VAL A 118 -17.70 -0.80 -15.34
C VAL A 118 -17.61 -2.17 -14.68
N LYS A 119 -16.91 -3.10 -15.32
CA LYS A 119 -16.65 -4.44 -14.79
C LYS A 119 -15.24 -4.52 -14.23
N GLN A 120 -15.04 -5.49 -13.33
CA GLN A 120 -13.70 -5.80 -12.82
C GLN A 120 -12.69 -5.96 -13.98
N GLY A 121 -11.58 -5.21 -13.90
CA GLY A 121 -10.50 -5.23 -14.88
C GLY A 121 -10.68 -4.22 -16.01
N ASP A 122 -11.83 -3.55 -16.14
CA ASP A 122 -12.02 -2.55 -17.18
C ASP A 122 -11.07 -1.36 -16.97
N PRO A 123 -10.42 -0.87 -18.04
CA PRO A 123 -9.51 0.26 -17.94
C PRO A 123 -10.29 1.56 -17.78
N LEU A 124 -9.84 2.40 -16.84
CA LEU A 124 -10.57 3.61 -16.44
C LEU A 124 -9.81 4.89 -16.81
N ILE A 125 -8.54 4.97 -16.42
CA ILE A 125 -7.72 6.17 -16.61
C ILE A 125 -6.26 5.77 -16.83
N VAL A 126 -5.54 6.55 -17.64
CA VAL A 126 -4.09 6.41 -17.87
C VAL A 126 -3.36 7.60 -17.28
N VAL A 127 -2.41 7.32 -16.40
CA VAL A 127 -1.55 8.34 -15.77
C VAL A 127 -0.11 8.14 -16.23
N GLU A 128 0.53 9.21 -16.67
CA GLU A 128 1.96 9.25 -16.93
C GLU A 128 2.70 9.83 -15.74
N ALA A 129 3.69 9.09 -15.23
CA ALA A 129 4.64 9.59 -14.26
C ALA A 129 6.04 9.05 -14.60
N MET A 130 7.07 9.88 -14.43
CA MET A 130 8.46 9.48 -14.68
C MET A 130 8.67 8.85 -16.08
N LYS A 131 7.99 9.36 -17.11
CA LYS A 131 7.99 8.85 -18.51
C LYS A 131 7.41 7.44 -18.69
N MET A 132 6.70 6.92 -17.70
CA MET A 132 5.98 5.66 -17.77
C MET A 132 4.48 5.89 -17.65
N GLN A 133 3.71 5.23 -18.51
CA GLN A 133 2.26 5.24 -18.47
C GLN A 133 1.75 4.04 -17.67
N SER A 134 0.82 4.29 -16.76
CA SER A 134 0.15 3.28 -15.96
C SER A 134 -1.36 3.39 -16.16
N THR A 135 -1.98 2.27 -16.51
CA THR A 135 -3.43 2.16 -16.66
C THR A 135 -4.04 1.72 -15.34
N TYR A 136 -5.00 2.47 -14.82
CA TYR A 136 -5.78 2.08 -13.65
C TYR A 136 -7.07 1.41 -14.10
N THR A 137 -7.39 0.29 -13.46
CA THR A 137 -8.52 -0.57 -13.81
C THR A 137 -9.51 -0.69 -12.66
N ALA A 138 -10.77 -0.99 -12.96
CA ALA A 138 -11.77 -1.27 -11.94
C ALA A 138 -11.40 -2.52 -11.13
N ALA A 139 -11.47 -2.43 -9.81
CA ALA A 139 -11.20 -3.53 -8.88
C ALA A 139 -12.37 -4.52 -8.81
N GLN A 140 -13.59 -4.06 -9.08
CA GLN A 140 -14.83 -4.83 -9.08
C GLN A 140 -15.84 -4.21 -10.05
N ASN A 141 -17.01 -4.83 -10.18
CA ASN A 141 -18.13 -4.22 -10.88
C ASN A 141 -18.63 -3.00 -10.08
N ALA A 142 -18.82 -1.87 -10.75
CA ALA A 142 -19.23 -0.61 -10.13
C ALA A 142 -19.88 0.33 -11.14
N ILE A 143 -20.54 1.38 -10.65
CA ILE A 143 -21.03 2.51 -11.45
C ILE A 143 -20.15 3.72 -11.12
N VAL A 144 -19.58 4.35 -12.15
CA VAL A 144 -18.81 5.59 -12.00
C VAL A 144 -19.76 6.69 -11.54
N GLU A 145 -19.53 7.22 -10.34
CA GLU A 145 -20.32 8.35 -9.82
C GLU A 145 -19.78 9.66 -10.35
N LYS A 146 -18.47 9.87 -10.23
CA LYS A 146 -17.84 11.14 -10.56
C LYS A 146 -16.39 10.98 -10.99
N ILE A 147 -15.98 11.78 -11.98
CA ILE A 147 -14.59 11.90 -12.42
C ILE A 147 -14.08 13.28 -11.97
N HIS A 148 -13.00 13.31 -11.19
CA HIS A 148 -12.48 14.52 -10.53
C HIS A 148 -11.35 15.21 -11.29
N VAL A 149 -11.02 14.72 -12.49
CA VAL A 149 -9.87 15.16 -13.28
C VAL A 149 -10.22 15.17 -14.77
N GLU A 150 -9.51 15.98 -15.54
CA GLU A 150 -9.60 16.05 -17.00
C GLU A 150 -8.33 15.53 -17.68
N GLU A 151 -8.43 15.19 -18.97
CA GLU A 151 -7.25 14.83 -19.76
C GLU A 151 -6.28 16.01 -19.85
N GLY A 152 -5.02 15.76 -19.54
CA GLY A 152 -3.98 16.79 -19.48
C GLY A 152 -3.70 17.32 -18.07
N ASP A 153 -4.56 17.03 -17.08
CA ASP A 153 -4.36 17.52 -15.72
C ASP A 153 -3.11 16.94 -15.08
N SER A 154 -2.45 17.78 -14.28
CA SER A 154 -1.40 17.33 -13.36
C SER A 154 -2.05 16.87 -12.06
N VAL A 155 -1.69 15.67 -11.61
CA VAL A 155 -2.19 15.07 -10.38
C VAL A 155 -1.07 14.94 -9.36
N ILE A 156 -1.41 15.07 -8.08
CA ILE A 156 -0.49 14.84 -6.96
C ILE A 156 -0.74 13.47 -6.31
N ARG A 157 0.17 13.03 -5.44
CA ARG A 157 -0.03 11.81 -4.65
C ARG A 157 -1.31 11.92 -3.81
N ASP A 158 -2.03 10.81 -3.74
CA ASP A 158 -3.30 10.60 -3.03
C ASP A 158 -4.47 11.46 -3.52
N GLN A 159 -4.31 12.18 -4.64
CA GLN A 159 -5.41 12.92 -5.27
C GLN A 159 -6.45 11.93 -5.81
N THR A 160 -7.72 12.12 -5.43
CA THR A 160 -8.83 11.31 -5.93
C THR A 160 -9.09 11.63 -7.39
N LEU A 161 -9.24 10.58 -8.20
CA LEU A 161 -9.44 10.65 -9.65
C LEU A 161 -10.87 10.26 -10.02
N ILE A 162 -11.39 9.17 -9.44
CA ILE A 162 -12.72 8.64 -9.73
C ILE A 162 -13.38 8.18 -8.42
N THR A 163 -14.66 8.49 -8.25
CA THR A 163 -15.52 7.94 -7.20
C THR A 163 -16.57 7.03 -7.83
N PHE A 164 -16.94 5.96 -7.14
CA PHE A 164 -18.00 5.05 -7.55
C PHE A 164 -19.16 5.11 -6.58
N LYS A 165 -20.36 4.76 -7.07
CA LYS A 165 -21.53 4.64 -6.20
C LYS A 165 -21.32 3.53 -5.18
N THR A 166 -21.51 3.85 -3.91
CA THR A 166 -21.64 2.86 -2.85
C THR A 166 -23.02 2.22 -2.97
N THR A 167 -23.06 0.90 -3.23
CA THR A 167 -24.30 0.10 -3.20
C THR A 167 -24.61 -0.34 -1.79
#